data_AF-A0A3M1SGV3-F1
#
_entry.id   AF-A0A3M1SGV3-F1
#
_cell.length_a   1.000
_cell.length_b   1.000
_cell.length_c   1.000
_cell.angle_alpha   90.00
_cell.angle_beta   90.00
_cell.angle_gamma   90.00
#
_symmetry.space_group_name_H-M   'P 1'
#
loop_
_entity.id
_entity.type
_entity.pdbx_description
1 polymer ?
#
loop_
_entity_poly.entity_id
_entity_poly.type
_entity_poly.pdbx_seq_one_letter_code
_entity_poly.pdbx_strand_id
1 'polypeptide(L)'
;MGRPVGVRIPPSAPPPKVTIRKQTEEIEKKTLHPRATLSSESKGRARPEKEGIIRTCFQRDRDRIIHSKAFRRLKHKTQVFLAPRGDHYRTRLTHVLEVSQIARTISRALRLNEDLTEAIALGHDLGHTPFGHAGEAVLRRLYPGGFDHFKQSLRVVEFLEKGGRGLNLTFEVRNGIVTHSKGKGKIIPEGDAGLSKTLEGQVVRVSDIIAYVNHDLDDALRAGVIKRQEIP
;
A
#
# COMPACT_ATOMS: atom_id res chain seq x y z
N MET A 1 -36.88 -15.99 -64.88
CA MET A 1 -37.09 -15.31 -63.57
C MET A 1 -36.03 -15.81 -62.58
N GLY A 2 -34.92 -15.09 -62.43
CA GLY A 2 -33.88 -15.42 -61.44
C GLY A 2 -34.21 -14.78 -60.09
N ARG A 3 -34.25 -15.58 -59.01
CA ARG A 3 -34.45 -15.06 -57.65
C ARG A 3 -33.21 -14.29 -57.18
N PRO A 4 -33.35 -13.16 -56.45
CA PRO A 4 -32.20 -12.45 -55.92
C PRO A 4 -31.56 -13.26 -54.78
N VAL A 5 -30.24 -13.43 -54.85
CA VAL A 5 -29.42 -14.03 -53.80
C VAL A 5 -29.37 -13.04 -52.64
N GLY A 6 -30.02 -13.38 -51.53
CA GLY A 6 -29.99 -12.56 -50.32
C GLY A 6 -28.56 -12.41 -49.79
N VAL A 7 -28.08 -11.18 -49.73
CA VAL A 7 -26.82 -10.82 -49.07
C VAL A 7 -26.97 -11.14 -47.59
N ARG A 8 -26.30 -12.19 -47.11
CA ARG A 8 -26.18 -12.47 -45.68
C ARG A 8 -25.32 -11.38 -45.05
N ILE A 9 -25.96 -10.46 -44.33
CA ILE A 9 -25.27 -9.57 -43.41
C ILE A 9 -24.65 -10.46 -42.32
N PRO A 10 -23.32 -10.45 -42.11
CA PRO A 10 -22.71 -11.22 -41.04
C PRO A 10 -23.28 -10.75 -39.69
N PRO A 11 -23.55 -11.65 -38.73
CA PRO A 11 -24.02 -11.26 -37.42
C PRO A 11 -23.01 -10.26 -36.82
N SER A 12 -23.51 -9.09 -36.39
CA SER A 12 -22.71 -8.10 -35.68
C SER A 12 -21.98 -8.79 -34.53
N ALA A 13 -20.66 -8.59 -34.42
CA ALA A 13 -19.85 -9.15 -33.35
C ALA A 13 -20.57 -8.93 -32.00
N PRO A 14 -20.68 -9.97 -31.14
CA PRO A 14 -21.36 -9.81 -29.86
C PRO A 14 -20.73 -8.64 -29.10
N PRO A 15 -21.54 -7.81 -28.41
CA PRO A 15 -21.02 -6.71 -27.63
C PRO A 15 -19.93 -7.23 -26.69
N PRO A 16 -18.82 -6.50 -26.50
CA PRO A 16 -17.70 -7.00 -25.71
C PRO A 16 -18.22 -7.39 -24.33
N LYS A 17 -18.09 -8.68 -23.96
CA LYS A 17 -18.48 -9.18 -22.64
C LYS A 17 -17.87 -8.27 -21.58
N VAL A 18 -18.73 -7.59 -20.82
CA VAL A 18 -18.29 -6.73 -19.71
C VAL A 18 -17.46 -7.60 -18.77
N THR A 19 -16.19 -7.25 -18.60
CA THR A 19 -15.26 -8.06 -17.81
C THR A 19 -15.56 -7.90 -16.32
N ILE A 20 -15.22 -8.89 -15.49
CA ILE A 20 -15.38 -8.83 -14.02
C ILE A 20 -14.74 -7.55 -13.47
N ARG A 21 -13.54 -7.20 -13.94
CA ARG A 21 -12.87 -5.94 -13.59
C ARG A 21 -13.77 -4.71 -13.82
N LYS A 22 -14.40 -4.60 -14.99
CA LYS A 22 -15.25 -3.45 -15.34
C LYS A 22 -16.51 -3.42 -14.48
N GLN A 23 -17.07 -4.58 -14.14
CA GLN A 23 -18.19 -4.64 -13.20
C GLN A 23 -17.80 -4.11 -11.82
N THR A 24 -16.61 -4.48 -11.31
CA THR A 24 -16.07 -3.93 -10.06
C THR A 24 -15.85 -2.42 -10.15
N GLU A 25 -15.24 -1.92 -11.23
CA GLU A 25 -15.04 -0.48 -11.46
C GLU A 25 -16.37 0.30 -11.47
N GLU A 26 -17.44 -0.26 -12.02
CA GLU A 26 -18.78 0.36 -12.00
C GLU A 26 -19.46 0.28 -10.62
N ILE A 27 -19.18 -0.75 -9.83
CA ILE A 27 -19.63 -0.82 -8.44
C ILE A 27 -18.92 0.25 -7.60
N GLU A 28 -17.61 0.42 -7.77
CA GLU A 28 -16.83 1.46 -7.08
C GLU A 28 -17.46 2.85 -7.31
N LYS A 29 -17.76 3.22 -8.56
CA LYS A 29 -18.39 4.50 -8.93
C LYS A 29 -19.72 4.76 -8.22
N LYS A 30 -20.50 3.70 -7.97
CA LYS A 30 -21.83 3.80 -7.37
C LYS A 30 -21.82 3.79 -5.86
N THR A 31 -20.78 3.22 -5.24
CA THR A 31 -20.80 2.86 -3.82
C THR A 31 -19.74 3.58 -2.99
N LEU A 32 -18.65 4.00 -3.60
CA LEU A 32 -17.61 4.74 -2.90
C LEU A 32 -18.00 6.21 -2.73
N HIS A 33 -17.43 6.83 -1.71
CA HIS A 33 -17.57 8.26 -1.45
C HIS A 33 -17.06 9.08 -2.65
N PRO A 34 -17.64 10.24 -3.00
CA PRO A 34 -17.21 11.04 -4.16
C PRO A 34 -15.74 11.48 -4.17
N ARG A 35 -15.09 11.49 -3.00
CA ARG A 35 -13.66 11.78 -2.83
C ARG A 35 -12.77 10.54 -2.74
N ALA A 36 -13.34 9.35 -2.83
CA ALA A 36 -12.58 8.11 -2.88
C ALA A 36 -11.90 7.97 -4.26
N THR A 37 -10.77 7.29 -4.28
CA THR A 37 -10.04 7.09 -5.53
C THR A 37 -10.62 5.89 -6.28
N LEU A 38 -11.17 6.14 -7.47
CA LEU A 38 -11.71 5.09 -8.33
C LEU A 38 -10.58 4.39 -9.10
N SER A 39 -10.61 3.05 -9.15
CA SER A 39 -9.59 2.29 -9.88
C SER A 39 -9.63 2.55 -11.40
N SER A 40 -10.82 2.86 -11.92
CA SER A 40 -11.04 3.26 -13.31
C SER A 40 -10.50 4.65 -13.67
N GLU A 41 -10.20 5.50 -12.67
CA GLU A 41 -9.67 6.86 -12.84
C GLU A 41 -8.21 6.98 -12.40
N SER A 42 -7.53 5.84 -12.18
CA SER A 42 -6.10 5.82 -11.86
C SER A 42 -5.30 6.56 -12.93
N LYS A 43 -4.31 7.34 -12.49
CA LYS A 43 -3.28 7.95 -13.36
C LYS A 43 -2.35 6.92 -14.01
N GLY A 44 -2.53 5.64 -13.67
CA GLY A 44 -1.90 4.51 -14.32
C GLY A 44 -0.49 4.24 -13.82
N ARG A 45 0.23 3.45 -14.62
CA ARG A 45 1.56 2.91 -14.33
C ARG A 45 2.61 3.66 -15.14
N ALA A 46 3.84 3.72 -14.64
CA ALA A 46 4.95 4.34 -15.36
C ALA A 46 5.24 3.64 -16.69
N ARG A 47 5.14 2.30 -16.71
CA ARG A 47 5.18 1.51 -17.94
C ARG A 47 3.77 1.01 -18.27
N PRO A 48 3.22 1.31 -19.47
CA PRO A 48 1.91 0.82 -19.86
C PRO A 48 1.85 -0.71 -19.84
N GLU A 49 0.75 -1.24 -19.34
CA GLU A 49 0.47 -2.67 -19.33
C GLU A 49 -0.99 -2.90 -19.71
N LYS A 50 -1.27 -4.01 -20.39
CA LYS A 50 -2.65 -4.40 -20.69
C LYS A 50 -3.41 -4.65 -19.39
N GLU A 51 -4.63 -4.14 -19.32
CA GLU A 51 -5.49 -4.41 -18.17
C GLU A 51 -6.03 -5.84 -18.17
N GLY A 52 -6.12 -6.41 -16.97
CA GLY A 52 -6.68 -7.74 -16.77
C GLY A 52 -8.19 -7.76 -16.97
N ILE A 53 -8.77 -8.96 -17.05
CA ILE A 53 -10.23 -9.12 -17.14
C ILE A 53 -10.90 -9.31 -15.77
N ILE A 54 -10.13 -9.67 -14.74
CA ILE A 54 -10.65 -10.01 -13.40
C ILE A 54 -10.41 -8.91 -12.38
N ARG A 55 -9.16 -8.50 -12.19
CA ARG A 55 -8.74 -7.62 -11.09
C ARG A 55 -8.63 -6.16 -11.52
N THR A 56 -9.02 -5.24 -10.65
CA THR A 56 -8.74 -3.79 -10.80
C THR A 56 -7.24 -3.50 -10.71
N CYS A 57 -6.84 -2.28 -11.08
CA CYS A 57 -5.44 -1.88 -11.07
C CYS A 57 -4.83 -1.93 -9.64
N PHE A 58 -5.61 -1.57 -8.61
CA PHE A 58 -5.17 -1.60 -7.21
C PHE A 58 -5.10 -3.01 -6.62
N GLN A 59 -6.04 -3.90 -6.98
CA GLN A 59 -5.95 -5.32 -6.64
C GLN A 59 -4.68 -5.96 -7.21
N ARG A 60 -4.34 -5.62 -8.46
CA ARG A 60 -3.08 -6.09 -9.09
C ARG A 60 -1.86 -5.57 -8.34
N ASP A 61 -1.89 -4.34 -7.83
CA ASP A 61 -0.78 -3.75 -7.08
C ASP A 61 -0.59 -4.42 -5.72
N ARG A 62 -1.67 -4.63 -4.99
CA ARG A 62 -1.67 -5.41 -3.75
C ARG A 62 -0.99 -6.76 -3.96
N ASP A 63 -1.43 -7.51 -4.97
CA ASP A 63 -0.92 -8.85 -5.21
C ASP A 63 0.57 -8.82 -5.62
N ARG A 64 1.00 -7.82 -6.40
CA ARG A 64 2.43 -7.62 -6.74
C ARG A 64 3.28 -7.38 -5.50
N ILE A 65 2.78 -6.60 -4.55
CA ILE A 65 3.46 -6.31 -3.28
C ILE A 65 3.58 -7.59 -2.45
N ILE A 66 2.46 -8.29 -2.21
CA ILE A 66 2.43 -9.53 -1.41
C ILE A 66 3.40 -10.58 -1.96
N HIS A 67 3.48 -10.73 -3.28
CA HIS A 67 4.37 -11.71 -3.92
C HIS A 67 5.81 -11.21 -4.14
N SER A 68 6.17 -10.01 -3.69
CA SER A 68 7.52 -9.46 -3.83
C SER A 68 8.51 -10.11 -2.86
N LYS A 69 9.81 -10.11 -3.21
CA LYS A 69 10.84 -10.61 -2.29
C LYS A 69 10.99 -9.69 -1.09
N ALA A 70 10.89 -8.37 -1.29
CA ALA A 70 10.92 -7.37 -0.22
C ALA A 70 9.83 -7.61 0.84
N PHE A 71 8.59 -7.90 0.45
CA PHE A 71 7.50 -8.18 1.39
C PHE A 71 7.77 -9.44 2.21
N ARG A 72 8.23 -10.52 1.57
CA ARG A 72 8.62 -11.76 2.29
C ARG A 72 9.73 -11.52 3.31
N ARG A 73 10.67 -10.62 3.04
CA ARG A 73 11.77 -10.28 3.97
C ARG A 73 11.27 -9.54 5.21
N LEU A 74 10.08 -8.92 5.20
CA LEU A 74 9.53 -8.26 6.39
C LEU A 74 9.34 -9.25 7.55
N LYS A 75 9.09 -10.53 7.26
CA LYS A 75 9.01 -11.60 8.28
C LYS A 75 10.26 -11.69 9.16
N HIS A 76 11.43 -11.33 8.62
CA HIS A 76 12.72 -11.47 9.28
C HIS A 76 13.30 -10.14 9.74
N LYS A 77 12.53 -9.05 9.68
CA LYS A 77 12.95 -7.74 10.19
C LYS A 77 12.23 -7.47 11.52
N THR A 78 13.01 -7.18 12.56
CA THR A 78 12.46 -6.78 13.85
C THR A 78 11.86 -5.37 13.78
N GLN A 79 10.79 -5.16 14.54
CA GLN A 79 10.09 -3.87 14.63
C GLN A 79 10.84 -2.90 15.55
N VAL A 80 11.20 -3.35 16.77
CA VAL A 80 11.80 -2.52 17.84
C VAL A 80 12.88 -3.29 18.62
N PHE A 81 12.60 -4.48 19.14
CA PHE A 81 13.59 -5.21 19.95
C PHE A 81 14.58 -6.04 19.12
N LEU A 82 15.85 -5.95 19.49
CA LEU A 82 16.94 -6.74 18.92
C LEU A 82 16.85 -8.17 19.47
N ALA A 83 16.54 -9.14 18.61
CA ALA A 83 16.61 -10.57 18.92
C ALA A 83 16.00 -10.96 20.28
N PRO A 84 14.73 -10.64 20.53
CA PRO A 84 14.15 -10.94 21.82
C PRO A 84 13.99 -12.46 21.97
N ARG A 85 14.39 -13.01 23.12
CA ARG A 85 14.14 -14.41 23.45
C ARG A 85 12.62 -14.61 23.60
N GLY A 86 11.99 -15.25 22.61
CA GLY A 86 10.57 -15.62 22.62
C GLY A 86 9.90 -15.46 21.26
N ASP A 87 8.95 -16.34 20.94
CA ASP A 87 8.35 -16.43 19.59
C ASP A 87 7.25 -15.37 19.32
N HIS A 88 6.96 -14.51 20.31
CA HIS A 88 5.79 -13.63 20.33
C HIS A 88 6.11 -12.14 20.08
N TYR A 89 7.35 -11.82 19.73
CA TYR A 89 7.73 -10.45 19.43
C TYR A 89 7.36 -10.08 18.00
N ARG A 90 6.80 -8.88 17.85
CA ARG A 90 6.31 -8.39 16.57
C ARG A 90 7.45 -8.22 15.56
N THR A 91 7.16 -8.63 14.33
CA THR A 91 8.02 -8.39 13.17
C THR A 91 7.45 -7.22 12.38
N ARG A 92 8.24 -6.69 11.44
CA ARG A 92 7.73 -5.69 10.48
C ARG A 92 6.55 -6.23 9.67
N LEU A 93 6.50 -7.54 9.42
CA LEU A 93 5.36 -8.16 8.73
C LEU A 93 4.08 -8.07 9.58
N THR A 94 4.14 -8.37 10.88
CA THR A 94 2.94 -8.27 11.73
C THR A 94 2.45 -6.83 11.83
N HIS A 95 3.36 -5.86 11.96
CA HIS A 95 3.00 -4.44 11.91
C HIS A 95 2.28 -4.05 10.63
N VAL A 96 2.85 -4.39 9.48
CA VAL A 96 2.25 -4.06 8.19
C VAL A 96 0.86 -4.68 8.02
N LEU A 97 0.63 -5.88 8.57
CA LEU A 97 -0.70 -6.50 8.58
C LEU A 97 -1.69 -5.77 9.51
N GLU A 98 -1.23 -5.33 10.68
CA GLU A 98 -2.05 -4.57 11.64
C GLU A 98 -2.41 -3.18 11.08
N VAL A 99 -1.44 -2.48 10.47
CA VAL A 99 -1.69 -1.22 9.74
C VAL A 99 -2.71 -1.42 8.63
N SER A 100 -2.57 -2.49 7.83
CA SER A 100 -3.54 -2.81 6.78
C SER A 100 -4.94 -3.04 7.34
N GLN A 101 -5.07 -3.78 8.43
CA GLN A 101 -6.37 -4.05 9.07
C GLN A 101 -7.04 -2.76 9.57
N ILE A 102 -6.29 -1.90 10.28
CA ILE A 102 -6.80 -0.61 10.78
C ILE A 102 -7.20 0.28 9.61
N ALA A 103 -6.32 0.42 8.61
CA ALA A 103 -6.55 1.29 7.47
C ALA A 103 -7.77 0.87 6.64
N ARG A 104 -7.95 -0.44 6.43
CA ARG A 104 -9.14 -0.97 5.73
C ARG A 104 -10.42 -0.76 6.53
N THR A 105 -10.37 -0.88 7.86
CA THR A 105 -11.52 -0.62 8.74
C THR A 105 -11.98 0.83 8.61
N ILE A 106 -11.05 1.78 8.68
CA ILE A 106 -11.33 3.20 8.50
C ILE A 106 -11.85 3.47 7.08
N SER A 107 -11.19 2.92 6.06
CA SER A 107 -11.58 3.12 4.66
C SER A 107 -12.97 2.60 4.36
N ARG A 108 -13.34 1.43 4.88
CA ARG A 108 -14.68 0.87 4.73
C ARG A 108 -15.76 1.75 5.38
N ALA A 109 -15.47 2.26 6.57
CA ALA A 109 -16.38 3.17 7.29
C ALA A 109 -16.59 4.48 6.52
N LEU A 110 -15.52 5.01 5.91
CA LEU A 110 -15.55 6.24 5.12
C LEU A 110 -15.93 6.02 3.64
N ARG A 111 -16.23 4.77 3.24
CA ARG A 111 -16.49 4.39 1.84
C ARG A 111 -15.37 4.80 0.87
N LEU A 112 -14.12 4.67 1.29
CA LEU A 112 -12.93 4.84 0.46
C LEU A 112 -12.53 3.52 -0.23
N ASN A 113 -11.59 3.58 -1.16
CA ASN A 113 -11.14 2.38 -1.88
C ASN A 113 -10.26 1.48 -0.98
N GLU A 114 -10.84 0.37 -0.51
CA GLU A 114 -10.13 -0.58 0.37
C GLU A 114 -8.93 -1.24 -0.32
N ASP A 115 -9.01 -1.59 -1.61
CA ASP A 115 -7.91 -2.25 -2.33
C ASP A 115 -6.71 -1.31 -2.50
N LEU A 116 -6.94 -0.03 -2.80
CA LEU A 116 -5.88 0.98 -2.83
C LEU A 116 -5.24 1.17 -1.44
N THR A 117 -6.07 1.29 -0.41
CA THR A 117 -5.61 1.46 0.98
C THR A 117 -4.74 0.29 1.41
N GLU A 118 -5.20 -0.94 1.16
CA GLU A 118 -4.47 -2.16 1.47
C GLU A 118 -3.15 -2.25 0.70
N ALA A 119 -3.14 -1.93 -0.60
CA ALA A 119 -1.92 -1.91 -1.39
C ALA A 119 -0.88 -0.91 -0.84
N ILE A 120 -1.31 0.30 -0.45
CA ILE A 120 -0.42 1.29 0.16
C ILE A 120 0.10 0.78 1.51
N ALA A 121 -0.78 0.29 2.39
CA ALA A 121 -0.41 -0.22 3.70
C ALA A 121 0.59 -1.38 3.61
N LEU A 122 0.40 -2.34 2.69
CA LEU A 122 1.33 -3.46 2.51
C LEU A 122 2.67 -3.03 1.91
N GLY A 123 2.68 -1.93 1.16
CA GLY A 123 3.86 -1.42 0.47
C GLY A 123 4.70 -0.40 1.25
N HIS A 124 4.14 0.22 2.30
CA HIS A 124 4.75 1.40 2.94
C HIS A 124 6.12 1.11 3.55
N ASP A 125 6.32 -0.10 4.08
CA ASP A 125 7.49 -0.46 4.89
C ASP A 125 8.50 -1.39 4.19
N LEU A 126 8.36 -1.62 2.89
CA LEU A 126 9.22 -2.55 2.12
C LEU A 126 10.72 -2.20 2.20
N GLY A 127 11.01 -0.90 2.27
CA GLY A 127 12.35 -0.33 2.31
C GLY A 127 12.99 -0.28 3.69
N HIS A 128 12.29 -0.74 4.74
CA HIS A 128 12.80 -0.63 6.10
C HIS A 128 14.14 -1.36 6.25
N THR A 129 15.05 -0.74 6.99
CA THR A 129 16.36 -1.31 7.29
C THR A 129 16.23 -2.50 8.24
N PRO A 130 17.22 -3.41 8.27
CA PRO A 130 17.46 -4.23 9.45
C PRO A 130 17.56 -3.35 10.69
N PHE A 131 17.21 -3.90 11.86
CA PHE A 131 17.32 -3.22 13.16
C PHE A 131 16.51 -1.92 13.31
N GLY A 132 15.39 -1.79 12.59
CA GLY A 132 14.48 -0.67 12.82
C GLY A 132 15.17 0.69 12.62
N HIS A 133 14.72 1.69 13.38
CA HIS A 133 15.21 3.06 13.26
C HIS A 133 16.70 3.22 13.58
N ALA A 134 17.30 2.30 14.34
CA ALA A 134 18.73 2.30 14.59
C ALA A 134 19.52 2.06 13.29
N GLY A 135 19.10 1.09 12.48
CA GLY A 135 19.71 0.84 11.17
C GLY A 135 19.54 2.03 10.21
N GLU A 136 18.38 2.65 10.23
CA GLU A 136 18.09 3.86 9.45
C GLU A 136 18.98 5.05 9.89
N ALA A 137 19.17 5.26 11.19
CA ALA A 137 20.04 6.31 11.71
C ALA A 137 21.51 6.10 11.31
N VAL A 138 22.00 4.86 11.40
CA VAL A 138 23.36 4.50 10.97
C VAL A 138 23.54 4.75 9.47
N LEU A 139 22.61 4.27 8.64
CA LEU A 139 22.71 4.47 7.19
C LEU A 139 22.61 5.95 6.79
N ARG A 140 21.79 6.74 7.50
CA ARG A 140 21.70 8.19 7.26
C ARG A 140 23.03 8.90 7.54
N ARG A 141 23.81 8.43 8.53
CA ARG A 141 25.16 8.96 8.82
C ARG A 141 26.20 8.50 7.81
N LEU A 142 26.12 7.24 7.36
CA LEU A 142 27.15 6.64 6.50
C LEU A 142 27.00 7.01 5.02
N TYR A 143 25.79 7.24 4.54
CA TYR A 143 25.54 7.53 3.12
C TYR A 143 25.43 9.04 2.87
N PRO A 144 26.29 9.65 2.02
CA PRO A 144 26.32 11.09 1.77
C PRO A 144 25.06 11.74 1.17
N GLY A 145 23.97 10.99 0.93
CA GLY A 145 22.66 11.52 0.52
C GLY A 145 21.56 11.31 1.57
N GLY A 146 21.90 10.82 2.75
CA GLY A 146 20.96 10.41 3.79
C GLY A 146 20.19 9.13 3.41
N PHE A 147 19.47 8.59 4.37
CA PHE A 147 18.63 7.42 4.17
C PHE A 147 17.31 7.62 4.89
N ASP A 148 16.20 7.36 4.19
CA ASP A 148 14.86 7.33 4.76
C ASP A 148 14.12 6.08 4.27
N HIS A 149 13.55 5.30 5.17
CA HIS A 149 12.94 4.02 4.82
C HIS A 149 11.81 4.16 3.79
N PHE A 150 10.98 5.21 3.88
CA PHE A 150 9.85 5.44 2.97
C PHE A 150 10.32 5.75 1.53
N LYS A 151 11.42 6.49 1.36
CA LYS A 151 12.06 6.70 0.05
C LYS A 151 12.64 5.40 -0.48
N GLN A 152 13.22 4.59 0.40
CA GLN A 152 13.72 3.28 0.04
C GLN A 152 12.58 2.31 -0.33
N SER A 153 11.40 2.39 0.30
CA SER A 153 10.21 1.60 -0.06
C SER A 153 9.76 1.93 -1.48
N LEU A 154 9.72 3.22 -1.83
CA LEU A 154 9.45 3.65 -3.20
C LEU A 154 10.50 3.11 -4.17
N ARG A 155 11.79 3.23 -3.84
CA ARG A 155 12.88 2.71 -4.66
C ARG A 155 12.80 1.19 -4.86
N VAL A 156 12.37 0.44 -3.84
CA VAL A 156 12.17 -1.02 -3.93
C VAL A 156 11.13 -1.35 -5.00
N VAL A 157 9.97 -0.67 -4.96
CA VAL A 157 8.86 -0.96 -5.88
C VAL A 157 9.07 -0.38 -7.28
N GLU A 158 9.91 0.63 -7.45
CA GLU A 158 10.19 1.21 -8.77
C GLU A 158 11.38 0.55 -9.47
N PHE A 159 12.42 0.16 -8.72
CA PHE A 159 13.71 -0.20 -9.31
C PHE A 159 14.28 -1.52 -8.81
N LEU A 160 14.16 -1.89 -7.54
CA LEU A 160 14.95 -3.03 -7.02
C LEU A 160 14.31 -4.39 -7.24
N GLU A 161 12.98 -4.49 -7.12
CA GLU A 161 12.28 -5.76 -7.32
C GLU A 161 12.37 -6.25 -8.77
N LYS A 162 12.12 -7.55 -8.97
CA LYS A 162 12.13 -8.21 -10.30
C LYS A 162 13.41 -8.00 -11.13
N GLY A 163 14.55 -7.88 -10.45
CA GLY A 163 15.88 -7.80 -11.06
C GLY A 163 16.14 -6.46 -11.75
N GLY A 164 15.85 -5.34 -11.07
CA GLY A 164 16.08 -4.00 -11.64
C GLY A 164 14.85 -3.37 -12.31
N ARG A 165 13.74 -4.10 -12.40
CA ARG A 165 12.53 -3.63 -13.11
C ARG A 165 11.49 -2.98 -12.19
N GLY A 166 11.55 -3.23 -10.89
CA GLY A 166 10.48 -2.88 -9.96
C GLY A 166 9.18 -3.68 -10.19
N LEU A 167 8.14 -3.29 -9.48
CA LEU A 167 6.80 -3.87 -9.52
C LEU A 167 5.84 -3.13 -10.48
N ASN A 168 6.25 -1.98 -11.02
CA ASN A 168 5.44 -1.14 -11.91
C ASN A 168 4.06 -0.80 -11.33
N LEU A 169 4.00 -0.38 -10.07
CA LEU A 169 2.75 -0.04 -9.39
C LEU A 169 2.12 1.22 -9.96
N THR A 170 0.82 1.38 -9.74
CA THR A 170 0.07 2.59 -10.07
C THR A 170 0.64 3.82 -9.35
N PHE A 171 0.39 5.01 -9.89
CA PHE A 171 0.81 6.26 -9.27
C PHE A 171 0.27 6.42 -7.85
N GLU A 172 -0.99 6.06 -7.63
CA GLU A 172 -1.69 6.22 -6.35
C GLU A 172 -0.99 5.43 -5.25
N VAL A 173 -0.66 4.17 -5.53
CA VAL A 173 0.05 3.30 -4.58
C VAL A 173 1.45 3.84 -4.29
N ARG A 174 2.20 4.23 -5.32
CA ARG A 174 3.55 4.81 -5.14
C ARG A 174 3.52 6.10 -4.33
N ASN A 175 2.55 6.98 -4.61
CA ASN A 175 2.39 8.23 -3.88
C ASN A 175 2.01 7.98 -2.42
N GLY A 176 1.08 7.06 -2.14
CA GLY A 176 0.77 6.65 -0.78
C GLY A 176 1.97 6.10 -0.02
N ILE A 177 2.76 5.22 -0.65
CA ILE A 177 3.97 4.64 -0.05
C ILE A 177 4.97 5.73 0.35
N VAL A 178 5.24 6.73 -0.50
CA VAL A 178 6.27 7.73 -0.18
C VAL A 178 5.77 8.83 0.77
N THR A 179 4.45 9.00 0.91
CA THR A 179 3.85 10.08 1.73
C THR A 179 3.22 9.60 3.04
N HIS A 180 3.28 8.30 3.36
CA HIS A 180 2.71 7.78 4.60
C HIS A 180 3.43 8.31 5.86
N SER A 181 4.74 8.58 5.78
CA SER A 181 5.53 8.98 6.95
C SER A 181 5.29 10.45 7.31
N LYS A 182 5.04 10.73 8.59
CA LYS A 182 4.91 12.12 9.10
C LYS A 182 6.24 12.80 9.41
N GLY A 183 7.34 12.07 9.45
CA GLY A 183 8.60 12.56 10.00
C GLY A 183 8.41 13.19 11.39
N LYS A 184 8.92 14.41 11.59
CA LYS A 184 8.74 15.18 12.83
C LYS A 184 7.54 16.15 12.81
N GLY A 185 6.74 16.14 11.74
CA GLY A 185 5.63 17.08 11.56
C GLY A 185 4.32 16.64 12.22
N LYS A 186 3.27 17.44 11.99
CA LYS A 186 1.88 17.08 12.34
C LYS A 186 1.47 15.79 11.61
N ILE A 187 0.58 15.02 12.23
CA ILE A 187 0.02 13.80 11.63
C ILE A 187 -0.66 14.14 10.31
N ILE A 188 -1.51 15.16 10.35
CA ILE A 188 -2.13 15.82 9.20
C ILE A 188 -1.60 17.27 9.21
N PRO A 189 -0.67 17.64 8.31
CA PRO A 189 -0.20 19.01 8.21
C PRO A 189 -1.31 19.94 7.68
N GLU A 190 -1.18 21.23 7.98
CA GLU A 190 -2.03 22.25 7.37
C GLU A 190 -1.59 22.46 5.91
N GLY A 191 -2.51 22.23 4.97
CA GLY A 191 -2.25 22.28 3.53
C GLY A 191 -1.78 20.95 2.91
N ASP A 192 -1.52 20.97 1.60
CA ASP A 192 -1.24 19.76 0.80
C ASP A 192 0.22 19.29 0.83
N ALA A 193 1.11 20.07 1.45
CA ALA A 193 2.55 19.80 1.43
C ALA A 193 2.88 18.54 2.23
N GLY A 194 3.27 17.47 1.52
CA GLY A 194 3.69 16.20 2.12
C GLY A 194 2.56 15.22 2.45
N LEU A 195 1.31 15.53 2.07
CA LEU A 195 0.18 14.59 2.16
C LEU A 195 0.07 13.71 0.90
N SER A 196 -0.50 12.51 1.10
CA SER A 196 -0.94 11.68 -0.02
C SER A 196 -1.99 12.44 -0.84
N LYS A 197 -1.90 12.26 -2.16
CA LYS A 197 -2.88 12.79 -3.12
C LYS A 197 -4.23 12.10 -3.03
N THR A 198 -4.29 10.95 -2.37
CA THR A 198 -5.50 10.17 -2.13
C THR A 198 -5.86 10.17 -0.64
N LEU A 199 -7.15 10.17 -0.32
CA LEU A 199 -7.61 10.01 1.06
C LEU A 199 -7.18 8.66 1.64
N GLU A 200 -7.16 7.63 0.81
CA GLU A 200 -6.68 6.28 1.14
C GLU A 200 -5.24 6.31 1.69
N GLY A 201 -4.33 7.04 1.04
CA GLY A 201 -2.96 7.17 1.55
C GLY A 201 -2.87 8.00 2.83
N GLN A 202 -3.77 8.97 3.04
CA GLN A 202 -3.85 9.71 4.30
C GLN A 202 -4.38 8.81 5.44
N VAL A 203 -5.33 7.92 5.15
CA VAL A 203 -5.80 6.91 6.12
C VAL A 203 -4.67 5.97 6.51
N VAL A 204 -3.83 5.53 5.57
CA VAL A 204 -2.66 4.69 5.90
C VAL A 204 -1.70 5.42 6.83
N ARG A 205 -1.41 6.71 6.57
CA ARG A 205 -0.57 7.54 7.46
C ARG A 205 -1.09 7.59 8.89
N VAL A 206 -2.39 7.77 9.08
CA VAL A 206 -3.01 7.78 10.41
C VAL A 206 -2.94 6.38 11.04
N SER A 207 -3.19 5.34 10.25
CA SER A 207 -3.23 3.95 10.71
C SER A 207 -1.87 3.43 11.13
N ASP A 208 -0.80 3.84 10.44
CA ASP A 208 0.59 3.53 10.81
C ASP A 208 0.94 4.09 12.19
N ILE A 209 0.49 5.31 12.49
CA ILE A 209 0.71 5.93 13.80
C ILE A 209 -0.10 5.22 14.90
N ILE A 210 -1.36 4.88 14.62
CA ILE A 210 -2.20 4.13 15.57
C ILE A 210 -1.55 2.78 15.90
N ALA A 211 -1.08 2.04 14.89
CA ALA A 211 -0.41 0.77 15.09
C ALA A 211 0.91 0.97 15.87
N TYR A 212 1.74 1.92 15.45
CA TYR A 212 3.02 2.23 16.07
C TYR A 212 2.88 2.54 17.57
N VAL A 213 1.97 3.45 17.95
CA VAL A 213 1.79 3.84 19.36
C VAL A 213 1.32 2.68 20.23
N ASN A 214 0.34 1.90 19.74
CA ASN A 214 -0.14 0.75 20.49
C ASN A 214 0.92 -0.32 20.63
N HIS A 215 1.73 -0.56 19.59
CA HIS A 215 2.71 -1.64 19.61
C HIS A 215 3.90 -1.28 20.49
N ASP A 216 4.45 -0.07 20.36
CA ASP A 216 5.56 0.37 21.19
C ASP A 216 5.19 0.33 22.68
N LEU A 217 3.94 0.69 23.02
CA LEU A 217 3.43 0.59 24.38
C LEU A 217 3.35 -0.86 24.86
N ASP A 218 2.76 -1.76 24.07
CA ASP A 218 2.62 -3.18 24.40
C ASP A 218 3.99 -3.87 24.55
N ASP A 219 4.91 -3.56 23.64
CA ASP A 219 6.27 -4.07 23.60
C ASP A 219 7.08 -3.55 24.80
N ALA A 220 6.95 -2.27 25.17
CA ALA A 220 7.60 -1.69 26.35
C ALA A 220 7.06 -2.27 27.67
N LEU A 221 5.75 -2.52 27.76
CA LEU A 221 5.13 -3.21 28.90
C LEU A 221 5.64 -4.65 29.02
N ARG A 222 5.69 -5.40 27.92
CA ARG A 222 6.18 -6.80 27.91
C ARG A 222 7.66 -6.90 28.26
N ALA A 223 8.47 -5.94 27.81
CA ALA A 223 9.88 -5.86 28.15
C ALA A 223 10.16 -5.36 29.58
N GLY A 224 9.12 -4.93 30.31
CA GLY A 224 9.25 -4.37 31.66
C GLY A 224 9.95 -3.01 31.70
N VAL A 225 10.05 -2.31 30.56
CA VAL A 225 10.65 -0.97 30.46
C VAL A 225 9.73 0.07 31.10
N ILE A 226 8.41 -0.16 31.03
CA ILE A 226 7.36 0.63 31.68
C ILE A 226 6.38 -0.30 32.39
N LYS A 227 5.76 0.18 33.46
CA LYS A 227 4.68 -0.47 34.19
C LYS A 227 3.35 0.14 33.78
N ARG A 228 2.27 -0.65 33.89
CA ARG A 228 0.91 -0.20 33.56
C ARG A 228 0.46 1.04 34.36
N GLN A 229 1.02 1.24 35.55
CA GLN A 229 0.74 2.39 36.42
C GLN A 229 1.42 3.68 35.95
N GLU A 230 2.38 3.60 35.03
CA GLU A 230 3.14 4.74 34.48
C GLU A 230 2.51 5.27 33.19
N ILE A 231 1.40 4.68 32.73
CA ILE A 231 0.63 5.11 31.55
C ILE A 231 -0.44 6.11 32.02
N PRO A 232 -0.50 7.33 31.45
CA PRO A 232 -1.47 8.37 31.81
C PRO A 232 -2.94 7.97 31.67
#